data_AF-A0AAW2XZ28-F1
#
_entry.id   AF-A0AAW2XZ28-F1
#
_cell.length_a   1.000
_cell.length_b   1.000
_cell.length_c   1.000
_cell.angle_alpha   90.00
_cell.angle_beta   90.00
_cell.angle_gamma   90.00
#
_symmetry.space_group_name_H-M   'P 1'
#
loop_
_entity.id
_entity.type
_entity.pdbx_description
1 polymer ?
#
loop_
_entity_poly.entity_id
_entity_poly.type
_entity_poly.pdbx_seq_one_letter_code
_entity_poly.pdbx_strand_id
1 'polypeptide(L)'
;MAVISGLRHSSFLNTSAEQINGGPEEKERMKQNTPAAATVTAGGEAFDPAAPPPFRIADIRAAIPAHCWVKDPWRSLSYVVQDVAAAVGLVAAAVYFDSWAFWPVYWVAQGTLFWAIFVLGHDCGHGSFSDNPTLNNVVGHFLHSSILVPYHGWRISHKTHHQNHGHVENDESWVPLPEKLYKKLDYSTKFFRYKIPFPMFAYPIYLWSRSPGKSGSHFNPYSALFRADERKFVMTSTICWAAMVAFLFCVSTIIGALSLFKVYGVPYLIIFVMWLDTDDVSATTDDDGQKLPWYRGKGRD
;
A
#
# COMPACT_ATOMS: atom_id res chain seq x y z
N MET A 1 -13.47 1.63 -3.62
CA MET A 1 -14.46 1.51 -2.52
C MET A 1 -13.87 0.71 -1.34
N ALA A 2 -12.67 1.08 -0.86
CA ALA A 2 -11.87 0.24 0.05
C ALA A 2 -11.46 0.94 1.36
N VAL A 3 -12.34 1.77 1.92
CA VAL A 3 -12.09 2.48 3.20
C VAL A 3 -12.69 1.75 4.42
N ILE A 4 -13.51 0.71 4.23
CA ILE A 4 -14.51 0.34 5.25
C ILE A 4 -14.11 -0.85 6.17
N SER A 5 -13.08 -1.64 5.86
CA SER A 5 -12.88 -2.93 6.56
C SER A 5 -11.82 -2.97 7.69
N GLY A 6 -11.04 -1.90 7.91
CA GLY A 6 -9.84 -1.94 8.77
C GLY A 6 -10.03 -1.95 10.29
N LEU A 7 -11.23 -1.76 10.84
CA LEU A 7 -11.40 -1.35 12.25
C LEU A 7 -12.25 -2.32 13.10
N ARG A 8 -11.89 -3.61 13.11
CA ARG A 8 -12.62 -4.59 13.95
C ARG A 8 -12.11 -4.81 15.37
N HIS A 9 -10.91 -4.40 15.79
CA HIS A 9 -10.45 -4.62 17.18
C HIS A 9 -9.56 -3.48 17.69
N SER A 10 -10.05 -2.69 18.66
CA SER A 10 -9.23 -1.98 19.63
C SER A 10 -9.88 -2.11 21.00
N SER A 11 -9.25 -2.89 21.88
CA SER A 11 -9.56 -2.93 23.30
C SER A 11 -8.26 -2.90 24.07
N PHE A 12 -8.15 -1.89 24.94
CA PHE A 12 -7.15 -1.67 25.99
C PHE A 12 -5.74 -1.23 25.54
N LEU A 13 -5.30 -0.07 26.03
CA LEU A 13 -4.21 0.05 27.01
C LEU A 13 -4.22 1.47 27.63
N ASN A 14 -4.32 1.49 28.96
CA ASN A 14 -4.23 2.67 29.82
C ASN A 14 -2.82 2.65 30.42
N THR A 15 -1.99 3.68 30.18
CA THR A 15 -0.75 3.90 30.93
C THR A 15 -0.41 5.39 31.06
N SER A 16 -0.38 5.81 32.31
CA SER A 16 0.21 6.97 32.99
C SER A 16 1.04 7.94 32.14
N ALA A 17 0.64 9.22 32.15
CA ALA A 17 1.39 10.33 31.58
C ALA A 17 2.40 10.90 32.59
N GLU A 18 3.65 11.07 32.16
CA GLU A 18 4.65 11.90 32.82
C GLU A 18 4.82 13.18 31.99
N GLN A 19 4.50 14.34 32.58
CA GLN A 19 4.53 15.64 31.90
C GLN A 19 5.95 16.21 31.87
N ILE A 20 6.47 16.51 30.67
CA ILE A 20 7.68 17.32 30.50
C ILE A 20 7.25 18.73 30.12
N ASN A 21 7.44 19.68 31.03
CA ASN A 21 7.05 21.09 30.90
C ASN A 21 8.11 21.88 30.08
N GLY A 22 7.77 22.30 28.85
CA GLY A 22 8.53 23.28 28.07
C GLY A 22 8.12 24.72 28.42
N GLY A 23 9.11 25.60 28.58
CA GLY A 23 8.96 26.97 29.10
C GLY A 23 8.28 27.98 28.15
N PRO A 24 8.02 29.22 28.63
CA PRO A 24 7.20 30.22 27.93
C PRO A 24 7.77 30.70 26.58
N GLU A 25 9.10 30.78 26.46
CA GLU A 25 9.78 31.32 25.28
C GLU A 25 9.70 30.39 24.05
N GLU A 26 9.61 29.07 24.26
CA GLU A 26 9.46 28.09 23.17
C GLU A 26 8.05 28.16 22.55
N LYS A 27 7.04 28.51 23.35
CA LYS A 27 5.65 28.70 22.91
C LYS A 27 5.47 29.98 22.08
N GLU A 28 6.26 31.02 22.34
CA GLU A 28 6.21 32.27 21.55
C GLU A 28 6.90 32.14 20.20
N ARG A 29 8.00 31.38 20.10
CA ARG A 29 8.68 31.12 18.82
C ARG A 29 7.83 30.31 17.84
N MET A 30 6.94 29.45 18.33
CA MET A 30 6.00 28.69 17.49
C MET A 30 4.87 29.57 16.91
N LYS A 31 4.50 30.67 17.58
CA LYS A 31 3.41 31.55 17.10
C LYS A 31 3.79 32.40 15.89
N GLN A 32 5.06 32.78 15.74
CA GLN A 32 5.46 33.75 14.72
C GLN A 32 5.76 33.14 13.33
N ASN A 33 5.86 31.82 13.19
CA ASN A 33 6.29 31.15 11.94
C ASN A 33 5.22 30.28 11.26
N THR A 34 3.95 30.45 11.58
CA THR A 34 2.86 29.72 10.91
C THR A 34 2.36 30.54 9.72
N PRO A 35 2.58 30.13 8.45
CA PRO A 35 1.97 30.82 7.32
C PRO A 35 0.44 30.64 7.40
N ALA A 36 -0.29 31.74 7.16
CA ALA A 36 -1.74 31.78 7.24
C ALA A 36 -2.37 30.70 6.33
N ALA A 37 -3.07 29.75 6.95
CA ALA A 37 -3.84 28.75 6.24
C ALA A 37 -4.98 29.43 5.47
N ALA A 38 -5.06 29.18 4.16
CA ALA A 38 -6.11 29.70 3.31
C ALA A 38 -7.46 29.12 3.76
N THR A 39 -8.32 30.00 4.25
CA THR A 39 -9.67 29.68 4.71
C THR A 39 -10.62 29.66 3.52
N VAL A 40 -11.18 28.49 3.17
CA VAL A 40 -12.26 28.41 2.17
C VAL A 40 -13.60 28.54 2.87
N THR A 41 -14.34 29.59 2.51
CA THR A 41 -15.69 29.87 3.02
C THR A 41 -16.73 29.30 2.06
N ALA A 42 -17.32 28.16 2.43
CA ALA A 42 -18.62 27.75 1.92
C ALA A 42 -19.56 27.60 3.12
N GLY A 43 -20.41 28.62 3.37
CA GLY A 43 -21.42 28.56 4.42
C GLY A 43 -21.05 29.17 5.78
N GLY A 44 -20.10 30.11 5.85
CA GLY A 44 -19.91 30.98 7.02
C GLY A 44 -19.00 30.46 8.13
N GLU A 45 -18.55 29.21 8.07
CA GLU A 45 -17.49 28.69 8.95
C GLU A 45 -16.24 28.31 8.15
N ALA A 46 -15.09 28.75 8.64
CA ALA A 46 -13.79 28.37 8.12
C ALA A 46 -13.59 26.86 8.34
N PHE A 47 -13.52 26.07 7.27
CA PHE A 47 -13.13 24.66 7.39
C PHE A 47 -11.64 24.60 7.77
N ASP A 48 -11.35 24.24 9.02
CA ASP A 48 -9.99 23.93 9.46
C ASP A 48 -9.72 22.43 9.22
N PRO A 49 -8.93 22.06 8.19
CA PRO A 49 -8.61 20.67 7.90
C PRO A 49 -7.79 19.99 9.02
N ALA A 50 -7.17 20.76 9.93
CA ALA A 50 -6.42 20.21 11.06
C ALA A 50 -7.29 19.94 12.29
N ALA A 51 -8.51 20.46 12.35
CA ALA A 51 -9.43 20.22 13.46
C ALA A 51 -10.01 18.80 13.40
N PRO A 52 -10.29 18.15 14.55
CA PRO A 52 -11.00 16.88 14.55
C PRO A 52 -12.40 17.05 13.92
N PRO A 53 -12.85 16.09 13.10
CA PRO A 53 -14.14 16.20 12.44
C PRO A 53 -15.27 16.27 13.49
N PRO A 54 -16.38 16.96 13.19
CA PRO A 54 -17.52 17.12 14.11
C PRO A 54 -18.36 15.84 14.25
N PHE A 55 -17.89 14.71 13.74
CA PHE A 55 -18.55 13.41 13.74
C PHE A 55 -17.58 12.30 14.14
N ARG A 56 -18.11 11.22 14.70
CA ARG A 56 -17.34 10.03 15.07
C ARG A 56 -17.33 9.04 13.90
N ILE A 57 -16.35 8.14 13.89
CA ILE A 57 -16.34 7.00 12.95
C ILE A 57 -17.62 6.15 13.05
N ALA A 58 -18.23 6.08 14.25
CA ALA A 58 -19.50 5.40 14.45
C ALA A 58 -20.65 6.02 13.64
N ASP A 59 -20.69 7.35 13.52
CA ASP A 59 -21.73 8.07 12.79
C ASP A 59 -21.61 7.80 11.29
N ILE A 60 -20.39 7.78 10.76
CA ILE A 60 -20.11 7.38 9.37
C ILE A 60 -20.56 5.93 9.13
N ARG A 61 -20.25 5.01 10.04
CA ARG A 61 -20.66 3.61 9.91
C ARG A 61 -22.17 3.43 9.92
N ALA A 62 -22.88 4.21 10.73
CA ALA A 62 -24.34 4.19 10.80
C ALA A 62 -25.00 4.76 9.54
N ALA A 63 -24.35 5.69 8.85
CA ALA A 63 -24.83 6.25 7.59
C ALA A 63 -24.69 5.28 6.39
N ILE A 64 -23.84 4.25 6.47
CA ILE A 64 -23.63 3.28 5.39
C ILE A 64 -24.80 2.26 5.35
N PRO A 65 -25.49 2.11 4.20
CA PRO A 65 -26.60 1.16 4.07
C PRO A 65 -26.24 -0.28 4.47
N ALA A 66 -27.19 -0.99 5.11
CA ALA A 66 -26.99 -2.35 5.62
C ALA A 66 -26.49 -3.34 4.55
N HIS A 67 -26.97 -3.21 3.31
CA HIS A 67 -26.59 -4.09 2.21
C HIS A 67 -25.12 -3.93 1.79
N CYS A 68 -24.47 -2.78 2.07
CA CYS A 68 -23.04 -2.57 1.79
C CYS A 68 -22.12 -3.37 2.74
N TRP A 69 -22.66 -3.91 3.84
CA TRP A 69 -21.92 -4.74 4.78
C TRP A 69 -22.00 -6.23 4.47
N VAL A 70 -22.86 -6.63 3.54
CA VAL A 70 -23.04 -8.03 3.13
C VAL A 70 -21.96 -8.39 2.12
N LYS A 71 -21.09 -9.31 2.49
CA LYS A 71 -20.04 -9.84 1.61
C LYS A 71 -20.53 -11.12 0.96
N ASP A 72 -20.30 -11.24 -0.34
CA ASP A 72 -20.62 -12.45 -1.10
C ASP A 72 -19.33 -13.13 -1.57
N PRO A 73 -18.87 -14.20 -0.89
CA PRO A 73 -17.64 -14.89 -1.24
C PRO A 73 -17.68 -15.51 -2.65
N TRP A 74 -18.86 -15.91 -3.14
CA TRP A 74 -18.98 -16.50 -4.47
C TRP A 74 -18.78 -15.47 -5.56
N ARG A 75 -19.35 -14.28 -5.35
CA ARG A 75 -19.08 -13.14 -6.24
C ARG A 75 -17.60 -12.74 -6.21
N SER A 76 -16.99 -12.64 -5.03
CA SER A 76 -15.56 -12.35 -4.89
C SER A 76 -14.67 -13.39 -5.59
N LEU A 77 -14.97 -14.69 -5.43
CA LEU A 77 -14.27 -15.78 -6.10
C LEU A 77 -14.49 -15.76 -7.63
N SER A 78 -15.67 -15.34 -8.09
CA SER A 78 -15.94 -15.21 -9.53
C SER A 78 -15.01 -14.19 -10.21
N TYR A 79 -14.70 -13.07 -9.53
CA TYR A 79 -13.72 -12.10 -10.01
C TYR A 79 -12.30 -12.67 -10.04
N VAL A 80 -11.91 -13.47 -9.04
CA VAL A 80 -10.62 -14.18 -9.05
C VAL A 80 -10.52 -15.11 -10.27
N VAL A 81 -11.55 -15.92 -10.53
CA VAL A 81 -11.57 -16.83 -11.68
C VAL A 81 -11.51 -16.04 -12.99
N GLN A 82 -12.27 -14.95 -13.10
CA GLN A 82 -12.27 -14.08 -14.27
C GLN A 82 -10.88 -13.49 -14.56
N ASP A 83 -10.22 -12.93 -13.54
CA ASP A 83 -8.92 -12.28 -13.70
C ASP A 83 -7.81 -13.30 -14.02
N VAL A 84 -7.83 -14.46 -13.36
CA VAL A 84 -6.89 -15.56 -13.64
C VAL A 84 -7.11 -16.11 -15.05
N ALA A 85 -8.37 -16.31 -15.47
CA ALA A 85 -8.68 -16.78 -16.82
C ALA A 85 -8.25 -15.75 -17.88
N ALA A 86 -8.48 -14.45 -17.64
CA ALA A 86 -8.04 -13.39 -18.53
C ALA A 86 -6.51 -13.33 -18.62
N ALA A 87 -5.80 -13.46 -17.50
CA ALA A 87 -4.34 -13.47 -17.47
C ALA A 87 -3.76 -14.67 -18.24
N VAL A 88 -4.30 -15.86 -18.03
CA VAL A 88 -3.88 -17.07 -18.78
C VAL A 88 -4.23 -16.93 -20.26
N GLY A 89 -5.41 -16.39 -20.59
CA GLY A 89 -5.84 -16.14 -21.97
C GLY A 89 -4.92 -15.15 -22.69
N LEU A 90 -4.48 -14.08 -22.03
CA LEU A 90 -3.53 -13.12 -22.58
C LEU A 90 -2.15 -13.76 -22.83
N VAL A 91 -1.66 -14.59 -21.91
CA VAL A 91 -0.42 -15.34 -22.12
C VAL A 91 -0.55 -16.25 -23.35
N ALA A 92 -1.66 -16.99 -23.46
CA ALA A 92 -1.92 -17.86 -24.61
C ALA A 92 -1.98 -17.07 -25.92
N ALA A 93 -2.66 -15.91 -25.92
CA ALA A 93 -2.71 -15.02 -27.07
C ALA A 93 -1.32 -14.47 -27.45
N ALA A 94 -0.51 -14.06 -26.47
CA ALA A 94 0.83 -13.55 -26.72
C ALA A 94 1.75 -14.60 -27.34
N VAL A 95 1.66 -15.85 -26.87
CA VAL A 95 2.40 -16.98 -27.43
C VAL A 95 1.88 -17.35 -28.83
N TYR A 96 0.56 -17.26 -29.08
CA TYR A 96 -0.02 -17.58 -30.38
C TYR A 96 0.30 -16.54 -31.46
N PHE A 97 0.17 -15.25 -31.15
CA PHE A 97 0.40 -14.17 -32.12
C PHE A 97 1.89 -13.84 -32.30
N ASP A 98 2.69 -13.95 -31.24
CA ASP A 98 4.14 -13.66 -31.16
C ASP A 98 4.63 -12.57 -32.13
N SER A 99 3.95 -11.43 -32.14
CA SER A 99 4.23 -10.31 -33.04
C SER A 99 4.76 -9.12 -32.25
N TRP A 100 5.75 -8.42 -32.80
CA TRP A 100 6.32 -7.20 -32.21
C TRP A 100 5.26 -6.13 -31.93
N ALA A 101 4.19 -6.08 -32.74
CA ALA A 101 3.09 -5.13 -32.55
C ALA A 101 2.14 -5.55 -31.42
N PHE A 102 2.05 -6.86 -31.14
CA PHE A 102 1.18 -7.38 -30.08
C PHE A 102 1.83 -7.30 -28.70
N TRP A 103 3.16 -7.42 -28.62
CA TRP A 103 3.89 -7.42 -27.35
C TRP A 103 3.61 -6.18 -26.47
N PRO A 104 3.64 -4.93 -26.98
CA PRO A 104 3.29 -3.76 -26.16
C PRO A 104 1.86 -3.79 -25.63
N VAL A 105 0.90 -4.23 -26.44
CA VAL A 105 -0.52 -4.35 -26.03
C VAL A 105 -0.66 -5.39 -24.92
N TYR A 106 -0.02 -6.56 -25.10
CA TYR A 106 0.05 -7.60 -24.09
C TYR A 106 0.68 -7.09 -22.79
N TRP A 107 1.81 -6.38 -22.85
CA TRP A 107 2.49 -5.90 -21.64
C TRP A 107 1.63 -4.96 -20.81
N VAL A 108 0.95 -4.01 -21.47
CA VAL A 108 0.03 -3.10 -20.80
C VAL A 108 -1.15 -3.87 -20.21
N ALA A 109 -1.83 -4.70 -21.01
CA ALA A 109 -3.00 -5.44 -20.54
C ALA A 109 -2.66 -6.41 -19.39
N GLN A 110 -1.58 -7.18 -19.53
CA GLN A 110 -1.14 -8.15 -18.53
C GLN A 110 -0.69 -7.46 -17.23
N GLY A 111 0.04 -6.35 -17.33
CA GLY A 111 0.48 -5.61 -16.15
C GLY A 111 -0.69 -4.97 -15.40
N THR A 112 -1.70 -4.46 -16.11
CA THR A 112 -2.94 -3.99 -15.51
C THR A 112 -3.73 -5.13 -14.84
N LEU A 113 -3.73 -6.34 -15.43
CA LEU A 113 -4.33 -7.51 -14.75
C LEU A 113 -3.57 -7.91 -13.48
N PHE A 114 -2.24 -7.81 -13.45
CA PHE A 114 -1.48 -8.02 -12.21
C PHE A 114 -1.85 -7.00 -11.13
N TRP A 115 -2.14 -5.76 -11.51
CA TRP A 115 -2.68 -4.76 -10.59
C TRP A 115 -4.10 -5.12 -10.12
N ALA A 116 -4.98 -5.63 -10.99
CA ALA A 116 -6.30 -6.13 -10.57
C ALA A 116 -6.20 -7.30 -9.58
N ILE A 117 -5.29 -8.25 -9.81
CA ILE A 117 -4.97 -9.35 -8.88
C ILE A 117 -4.47 -8.81 -7.54
N PHE A 118 -3.65 -7.76 -7.56
CA PHE A 118 -3.20 -7.08 -6.34
C PHE A 118 -4.36 -6.49 -5.56
N VAL A 119 -5.31 -5.82 -6.23
CA VAL A 119 -6.53 -5.24 -5.62
C VAL A 119 -7.38 -6.33 -4.96
N LEU A 120 -7.56 -7.50 -5.60
CA LEU A 120 -8.29 -8.62 -5.00
C LEU A 120 -7.59 -9.18 -3.75
N GLY A 121 -6.26 -9.31 -3.77
CA GLY A 121 -5.49 -9.71 -2.59
C GLY A 121 -5.46 -8.61 -1.51
N HIS A 122 -5.51 -7.34 -1.89
CA HIS A 122 -5.66 -6.20 -0.99
C HIS A 122 -6.98 -6.28 -0.23
N ASP A 123 -8.08 -6.60 -0.92
CA ASP A 123 -9.40 -6.80 -0.33
C ASP A 123 -9.46 -8.01 0.62
N CYS A 124 -8.69 -9.07 0.31
CA CYS A 124 -8.47 -10.16 1.26
C CYS A 124 -7.75 -9.65 2.53
N GLY A 125 -6.73 -8.80 2.37
CA GLY A 125 -5.95 -8.24 3.47
C GLY A 125 -6.79 -7.37 4.42
N HIS A 126 -7.71 -6.60 3.83
CA HIS A 126 -8.72 -5.80 4.53
C HIS A 126 -9.84 -6.64 5.13
N GLY A 127 -10.11 -7.82 4.58
CA GLY A 127 -11.22 -8.68 4.97
C GLY A 127 -12.57 -8.26 4.36
N SER A 128 -12.55 -7.42 3.32
CA SER A 128 -13.73 -7.09 2.51
C SER A 128 -14.08 -8.20 1.51
N PHE A 129 -13.13 -9.07 1.16
CA PHE A 129 -13.33 -10.18 0.23
C PHE A 129 -14.37 -11.21 0.72
N SER A 130 -14.29 -11.61 1.99
CA SER A 130 -15.24 -12.52 2.64
C SER A 130 -15.26 -12.34 4.16
N ASP A 131 -16.29 -12.87 4.84
CA ASP A 131 -16.34 -12.90 6.30
C ASP A 131 -15.50 -14.01 6.93
N ASN A 132 -14.93 -14.93 6.12
CA ASN A 132 -14.08 -16.01 6.60
C ASN A 132 -12.59 -15.59 6.53
N PRO A 133 -11.91 -15.37 7.68
CA PRO A 133 -10.50 -14.96 7.69
C PRO A 133 -9.57 -15.99 7.04
N THR A 134 -9.88 -17.28 7.16
CA THR A 134 -9.08 -18.35 6.56
C THR A 134 -9.17 -18.30 5.04
N LEU A 135 -10.36 -18.10 4.49
CA LEU A 135 -10.55 -17.96 3.04
C LEU A 135 -9.75 -16.76 2.51
N ASN A 136 -9.88 -15.61 3.18
CA ASN A 136 -9.13 -14.40 2.81
C ASN A 136 -7.62 -14.63 2.86
N ASN A 137 -7.13 -15.34 3.88
CA ASN A 137 -5.69 -15.62 3.99
C ASN A 137 -5.22 -16.55 2.86
N VAL A 138 -5.94 -17.62 2.56
CA VAL A 138 -5.56 -18.56 1.50
C VAL A 138 -5.57 -17.88 0.13
N VAL A 139 -6.67 -17.19 -0.20
CA VAL A 139 -6.81 -16.49 -1.49
C VAL A 139 -5.80 -15.34 -1.58
N GLY A 140 -5.63 -14.56 -0.52
CA GLY A 140 -4.65 -13.48 -0.47
C GLY A 140 -3.21 -13.97 -0.69
N HIS A 141 -2.82 -15.08 -0.06
CA HIS A 141 -1.52 -15.71 -0.32
C HIS A 141 -1.35 -16.13 -1.77
N PHE A 142 -2.35 -16.79 -2.34
CA PHE A 142 -2.29 -17.23 -3.74
C PHE A 142 -2.14 -16.03 -4.70
N LEU A 143 -3.00 -15.02 -4.55
CA LEU A 143 -3.01 -13.84 -5.41
C LEU A 143 -1.72 -13.03 -5.27
N HIS A 144 -1.35 -12.63 -4.06
CA HIS A 144 -0.16 -11.79 -3.84
C HIS A 144 1.15 -12.51 -4.14
N SER A 145 1.27 -13.80 -3.78
CA SER A 145 2.49 -14.55 -4.11
C SER A 145 2.67 -14.67 -5.62
N SER A 146 1.58 -14.84 -6.39
CA SER A 146 1.62 -14.93 -7.86
C SER A 146 2.17 -13.69 -8.56
N ILE A 147 2.16 -12.54 -7.86
CA ILE A 147 2.72 -11.26 -8.30
C ILE A 147 3.86 -10.81 -7.37
N LEU A 148 4.57 -11.76 -6.73
CA LEU A 148 5.77 -11.50 -5.94
C LEU A 148 5.61 -10.48 -4.79
N VAL A 149 4.41 -10.39 -4.21
CA VAL A 149 4.12 -9.61 -3.00
C VAL A 149 3.99 -10.54 -1.79
N PRO A 150 4.72 -10.32 -0.68
CA PRO A 150 4.57 -11.12 0.53
C PRO A 150 3.27 -10.75 1.27
N TYR A 151 2.21 -11.54 1.10
CA TYR A 151 0.85 -11.21 1.55
C TYR A 151 0.75 -10.67 2.99
N HIS A 152 1.18 -11.42 4.02
CA HIS A 152 1.06 -10.90 5.40
C HIS A 152 2.04 -9.78 5.70
N GLY A 153 3.25 -9.82 5.13
CA GLY A 153 4.23 -8.75 5.29
C GLY A 153 3.65 -7.43 4.82
N TRP A 154 3.11 -7.41 3.60
CA TRP A 154 2.42 -6.27 3.01
C TRP A 154 1.11 -5.93 3.76
N ARG A 155 0.26 -6.92 4.08
CA ARG A 155 -1.03 -6.67 4.76
C ARG A 155 -0.86 -5.95 6.10
N ILE A 156 0.15 -6.33 6.89
CA ILE A 156 0.39 -5.73 8.21
C ILE A 156 0.89 -4.29 8.05
N SER A 157 1.89 -4.05 7.19
CA SER A 157 2.38 -2.68 6.95
C SER A 157 1.31 -1.79 6.31
N HIS A 158 0.51 -2.33 5.40
CA HIS A 158 -0.61 -1.64 4.75
C HIS A 158 -1.72 -1.25 5.75
N LYS A 159 -2.02 -2.13 6.71
CA LYS A 159 -2.93 -1.78 7.81
C LYS A 159 -2.38 -0.61 8.63
N THR A 160 -1.08 -0.61 8.94
CA THR A 160 -0.42 0.49 9.65
C THR A 160 -0.46 1.79 8.84
N HIS A 161 -0.27 1.71 7.52
CA HIS A 161 -0.45 2.85 6.61
C HIS A 161 -1.86 3.43 6.72
N HIS A 162 -2.91 2.62 6.54
CA HIS A 162 -4.29 3.10 6.61
C HIS A 162 -4.68 3.69 7.98
N GLN A 163 -4.10 3.18 9.07
CA GLN A 163 -4.31 3.74 10.41
C GLN A 163 -3.63 5.09 10.61
N ASN A 164 -2.55 5.37 9.86
CA ASN A 164 -1.71 6.55 10.01
C ASN A 164 -1.66 7.43 8.75
N HIS A 165 -2.62 7.27 7.83
CA HIS A 165 -2.59 7.92 6.53
C HIS A 165 -2.47 9.45 6.67
N GLY A 166 -1.45 10.03 6.02
CA GLY A 166 -1.14 11.46 6.11
C GLY A 166 -0.34 11.88 7.36
N HIS A 167 0.14 10.94 8.17
CA HIS A 167 1.00 11.20 9.32
C HIS A 167 2.49 11.02 8.96
N VAL A 168 3.29 12.07 9.12
CA VAL A 168 4.68 12.09 8.61
C VAL A 168 5.57 11.00 9.20
N GLU A 169 5.39 10.69 10.48
CA GLU A 169 6.24 9.74 11.22
C GLU A 169 5.71 8.30 11.16
N ASN A 170 4.40 8.12 11.27
CA ASN A 170 3.78 6.81 11.50
C ASN A 170 3.28 6.12 10.22
N ASP A 171 3.10 6.84 9.11
CA ASP A 171 2.69 6.26 7.83
C ASP A 171 3.83 5.47 7.18
N GLU A 172 3.54 4.26 6.71
CA GLU A 172 4.50 3.29 6.17
C GLU A 172 4.80 3.42 4.67
N SER A 173 4.02 4.20 3.92
CA SER A 173 4.08 4.26 2.46
C SER A 173 4.94 5.44 1.98
N TRP A 174 4.32 6.44 1.37
CA TRP A 174 4.90 7.68 0.94
C TRP A 174 4.59 8.81 1.92
N VAL A 175 5.65 9.41 2.46
CA VAL A 175 5.57 10.62 3.30
C VAL A 175 6.60 11.63 2.82
N PRO A 176 6.32 12.94 2.92
CA PRO A 176 7.29 13.97 2.62
C PRO A 176 8.47 13.83 3.57
N LEU A 177 9.66 13.66 3.01
CA LEU A 177 10.88 13.58 3.80
C LEU A 177 11.19 14.93 4.45
N PRO A 178 11.50 14.96 5.76
CA PRO A 178 12.10 16.14 6.36
C PRO A 178 13.38 16.53 5.63
N GLU A 179 13.59 17.83 5.38
CA GLU A 179 14.74 18.34 4.62
C GLU A 179 16.09 17.83 5.18
N LYS A 180 16.21 17.76 6.52
CA LYS A 180 17.40 17.23 7.19
C LYS A 180 17.69 15.78 6.83
N LEU A 181 16.65 14.96 6.68
CA LEU A 181 16.80 13.55 6.28
C LEU A 181 17.13 13.45 4.79
N TYR A 182 16.42 14.20 3.94
CA TYR A 182 16.71 14.23 2.51
C TYR A 182 18.17 14.62 2.21
N LYS A 183 18.70 15.66 2.89
CA LYS A 183 20.10 16.08 2.70
C LYS A 183 21.10 14.97 3.04
N LYS A 184 20.81 14.14 4.05
CA LYS A 184 21.66 13.01 4.48
C LYS A 184 21.61 11.80 3.56
N LEU A 185 20.60 11.68 2.70
CA LEU A 185 20.51 10.56 1.75
C LEU A 185 21.68 10.60 0.76
N ASP A 186 22.18 9.42 0.42
CA ASP A 186 23.19 9.25 -0.62
C ASP A 186 22.62 9.61 -2.00
N TYR A 187 23.53 9.86 -2.96
CA TYR A 187 23.14 10.27 -4.31
C TYR A 187 22.30 9.19 -5.02
N SER A 188 22.60 7.91 -4.80
CA SER A 188 21.90 6.80 -5.45
C SER A 188 20.44 6.76 -5.00
N THR A 189 20.18 6.80 -3.69
CA THR A 189 18.81 6.87 -3.16
C THR A 189 18.06 8.09 -3.69
N LYS A 190 18.71 9.26 -3.76
CA LYS A 190 18.08 10.46 -4.34
C LYS A 190 17.71 10.28 -5.81
N PHE A 191 18.60 9.68 -6.57
CA PHE A 191 18.43 9.46 -8.00
C PHE A 191 17.32 8.44 -8.30
N PHE A 192 17.40 7.25 -7.71
CA PHE A 192 16.45 6.17 -8.01
C PHE A 192 15.06 6.41 -7.41
N ARG A 193 14.95 7.15 -6.31
CA ARG A 193 13.67 7.32 -5.61
C ARG A 193 12.95 8.63 -5.89
N TYR A 194 13.62 9.64 -6.46
CA TYR A 194 13.00 10.96 -6.72
C TYR A 194 13.16 11.49 -8.15
N LYS A 195 13.85 10.78 -9.06
CA LYS A 195 13.96 11.23 -10.47
C LYS A 195 13.22 10.28 -11.41
N ILE A 196 12.17 10.78 -12.06
CA ILE A 196 11.42 10.06 -13.10
C ILE A 196 12.41 9.54 -14.18
N PRO A 197 12.29 8.28 -14.63
CA PRO A 197 11.21 7.31 -14.36
C PRO A 197 11.47 6.35 -13.19
N PHE A 198 12.61 6.45 -12.51
CA PHE A 198 13.08 5.45 -11.53
C PHE A 198 12.18 5.22 -10.31
N PRO A 199 11.47 6.22 -9.75
CA PRO A 199 10.51 6.01 -8.67
C PRO A 199 9.42 5.01 -9.02
N MET A 200 9.07 4.87 -10.31
CA MET A 200 8.05 3.91 -10.79
C MET A 200 8.53 2.45 -10.76
N PHE A 201 9.68 2.18 -10.15
CA PHE A 201 10.24 0.86 -9.92
C PHE A 201 10.61 0.66 -8.44
N ALA A 202 10.11 1.54 -7.55
CA ALA A 202 10.55 1.60 -6.16
C ALA A 202 9.85 0.56 -5.28
N TYR A 203 8.68 0.06 -5.67
CA TYR A 203 7.89 -0.86 -4.85
C TYR A 203 8.63 -2.16 -4.45
N PRO A 204 9.35 -2.89 -5.34
CA PRO A 204 10.14 -4.05 -4.90
C PRO A 204 11.23 -3.68 -3.89
N ILE A 205 11.87 -2.52 -4.05
CA ILE A 205 12.87 -2.02 -3.11
C ILE A 205 12.22 -1.67 -1.76
N TYR A 206 11.02 -1.10 -1.79
CA TYR A 206 10.22 -0.82 -0.61
C TYR A 206 9.90 -2.10 0.18
N LEU A 207 9.56 -3.20 -0.49
CA LEU A 207 9.32 -4.48 0.17
C LEU A 207 10.58 -4.96 0.93
N TRP A 208 11.76 -4.79 0.34
CA TRP A 208 13.02 -5.21 0.95
C TRP A 208 13.55 -4.28 2.04
N SER A 209 13.43 -2.96 1.85
CA SER A 209 14.18 -1.96 2.63
C SER A 209 13.33 -0.83 3.22
N ARG A 210 11.99 -0.85 3.02
CA ARG A 210 11.03 0.21 3.40
C ARG A 210 11.38 1.59 2.80
N SER A 211 10.62 2.61 3.19
CA SER A 211 10.84 4.00 2.81
C SER A 211 12.06 4.60 3.55
N PRO A 212 12.78 5.56 2.94
CA PRO A 212 13.95 6.18 3.55
C PRO A 212 13.62 6.78 4.93
N GLY A 213 14.44 6.45 5.93
CA GLY A 213 14.21 6.85 7.32
C GLY A 213 13.52 5.78 8.16
N LYS A 214 12.99 4.71 7.54
CA LYS A 214 12.48 3.53 8.23
C LYS A 214 13.41 2.33 7.98
N SER A 215 13.59 1.48 8.98
CA SER A 215 14.42 0.28 8.88
C SER A 215 13.55 -0.98 8.98
N GLY A 216 13.86 -1.99 8.17
CA GLY A 216 13.11 -3.23 8.17
C GLY A 216 12.86 -3.81 6.79
N SER A 217 12.23 -4.97 6.77
CA SER A 217 11.91 -5.70 5.55
C SER A 217 10.59 -6.42 5.73
N HIS A 218 9.76 -6.44 4.68
CA HIS A 218 8.48 -7.14 4.67
C HIS A 218 8.65 -8.67 4.69
N PHE A 219 9.87 -9.17 4.41
CA PHE A 219 10.20 -10.58 4.41
C PHE A 219 10.80 -11.08 5.73
N ASN A 220 11.30 -10.16 6.57
CA ASN A 220 11.98 -10.51 7.83
C ASN A 220 11.00 -10.47 9.02
N PRO A 221 10.67 -11.60 9.65
CA PRO A 221 9.75 -11.65 10.79
C PRO A 221 10.23 -10.88 12.01
N TYR A 222 11.53 -10.61 12.13
CA TYR A 222 12.11 -9.84 13.24
C TYR A 222 12.24 -8.34 12.93
N SER A 223 11.67 -7.88 11.81
CA SER A 223 11.64 -6.46 11.48
C SER A 223 10.80 -5.67 12.49
N ALA A 224 11.19 -4.42 12.74
CA ALA A 224 10.42 -3.46 13.53
C ALA A 224 9.01 -3.17 12.98
N LEU A 225 8.68 -3.65 11.78
CA LEU A 225 7.33 -3.64 11.22
C LEU A 225 6.33 -4.52 11.98
N PHE A 226 6.81 -5.60 12.60
CA PHE A 226 5.95 -6.70 13.04
C PHE A 226 6.01 -6.91 14.54
N ARG A 227 4.85 -7.18 15.13
CA ARG A 227 4.77 -7.60 16.53
C ARG A 227 5.18 -9.06 16.68
N ALA A 228 5.53 -9.48 17.89
CA ALA A 228 6.04 -10.83 18.16
C ALA A 228 5.02 -11.94 17.82
N ASP A 229 3.72 -11.65 17.96
CA ASP A 229 2.60 -12.53 17.61
C ASP A 229 2.39 -12.66 16.09
N GLU A 230 2.89 -11.71 15.29
CA GLU A 230 2.68 -11.68 13.83
C GLU A 230 3.78 -12.43 13.04
N ARG A 231 4.89 -12.76 13.70
CA ARG A 231 6.09 -13.34 13.07
C ARG A 231 5.81 -14.59 12.24
N LYS A 232 4.94 -15.47 12.73
CA LYS A 232 4.58 -16.72 12.04
C LYS A 232 3.90 -16.43 10.71
N PHE A 233 3.04 -15.41 10.65
CA PHE A 233 2.37 -15.01 9.41
C PHE A 233 3.36 -14.47 8.37
N VAL A 234 4.34 -13.68 8.82
CA VAL A 234 5.41 -13.17 7.94
C VAL A 234 6.22 -14.32 7.38
N MET A 235 6.62 -15.29 8.22
CA MET A 235 7.33 -16.49 7.77
C MET A 235 6.56 -17.27 6.71
N THR A 236 5.25 -17.51 6.91
CA THR A 236 4.41 -18.17 5.90
C THR A 236 4.42 -17.43 4.57
N SER A 237 4.28 -16.09 4.60
CA SER A 237 4.28 -15.27 3.39
C SER A 237 5.62 -15.33 2.65
N THR A 238 6.72 -15.28 3.39
CA THR A 238 8.07 -15.39 2.81
C THR A 238 8.28 -16.75 2.16
N ILE A 239 7.74 -17.83 2.75
CA ILE A 239 7.79 -19.17 2.15
C ILE A 239 6.97 -19.24 0.87
N CYS A 240 5.72 -18.72 0.86
CA CYS A 240 4.88 -18.70 -0.33
C CYS A 240 5.52 -17.87 -1.47
N TRP A 241 6.12 -16.73 -1.13
CA TRP A 241 6.87 -15.91 -2.07
C TRP A 241 8.08 -16.65 -2.64
N ALA A 242 8.88 -17.30 -1.77
CA ALA A 242 10.04 -18.08 -2.19
C ALA A 242 9.64 -19.27 -3.08
N ALA A 243 8.50 -19.90 -2.79
CA ALA A 243 7.93 -20.95 -3.64
C ALA A 243 7.56 -20.42 -5.03
N MET A 244 6.97 -19.22 -5.13
CA MET A 244 6.69 -18.59 -6.41
C MET A 244 7.98 -18.28 -7.18
N VAL A 245 9.01 -17.74 -6.52
CA VAL A 245 10.30 -17.47 -7.18
C VAL A 245 10.95 -18.76 -7.69
N ALA A 246 10.91 -19.82 -6.89
CA ALA A 246 11.39 -21.13 -7.32
C ALA A 246 10.59 -21.66 -8.51
N PHE A 247 9.27 -21.50 -8.50
CA PHE A 247 8.41 -21.86 -9.63
C PHE A 247 8.78 -21.08 -10.90
N LEU A 248 8.92 -19.75 -10.81
CA LEU A 248 9.35 -18.92 -11.94
C LEU A 248 10.74 -19.31 -12.45
N PHE A 249 11.66 -19.66 -11.55
CA PHE A 249 12.97 -20.17 -11.93
C PHE A 249 12.87 -21.50 -12.70
N CYS A 250 12.05 -22.44 -12.23
CA CYS A 250 11.79 -23.69 -12.97
C CYS A 250 11.14 -23.44 -14.34
N VAL A 251 10.20 -22.50 -14.45
CA VAL A 251 9.62 -22.13 -15.75
C VAL A 251 10.70 -21.53 -16.66
N SER A 252 11.58 -20.68 -16.13
CA SER A 252 12.70 -20.07 -16.86
C SER A 252 13.63 -21.10 -17.51
N THR A 253 13.87 -22.25 -16.84
CA THR A 253 14.71 -23.32 -17.40
C THR A 253 14.02 -24.11 -18.52
N ILE A 254 12.68 -24.03 -18.62
CA ILE A 254 11.88 -24.72 -19.66
C ILE A 254 11.70 -23.83 -20.89
N ILE A 255 11.23 -22.60 -20.72
CA ILE A 255 10.87 -21.70 -21.84
C ILE A 255 11.99 -20.69 -22.20
N GLY A 256 13.05 -20.64 -21.37
CA GLY A 256 14.14 -19.67 -21.48
C GLY A 256 13.90 -18.40 -20.68
N ALA A 257 14.97 -17.87 -20.09
CA ALA A 257 14.91 -16.68 -19.24
C ALA A 257 14.39 -15.43 -19.96
N LEU A 258 14.74 -15.25 -21.24
CA LEU A 258 14.28 -14.12 -22.03
C LEU A 258 12.77 -14.21 -22.31
N SER A 259 12.25 -15.41 -22.59
CA SER A 259 10.82 -15.64 -22.80
C SER A 259 10.02 -15.38 -21.53
N LEU A 260 10.51 -15.88 -20.38
CA LEU A 260 9.89 -15.60 -19.09
C LEU A 260 9.92 -14.10 -18.76
N PHE A 261 11.04 -13.43 -19.03
CA PHE A 261 11.15 -11.99 -18.84
C PHE A 261 10.15 -11.24 -19.73
N LYS A 262 10.00 -11.63 -21.00
CA LYS A 262 9.05 -11.03 -21.95
C LYS A 262 7.59 -11.23 -21.52
N VAL A 263 7.24 -12.42 -21.02
CA VAL A 263 5.86 -12.80 -20.68
C VAL A 263 5.46 -12.34 -19.28
N TYR A 264 6.34 -12.44 -18.29
CA TYR A 264 6.05 -12.15 -16.89
C TYR A 264 6.82 -10.93 -16.38
N GLY A 265 8.13 -10.87 -16.64
CA GLY A 265 9.02 -9.83 -16.10
C GLY A 265 8.69 -8.41 -16.55
N VAL A 266 8.41 -8.20 -17.84
CA VAL A 266 8.08 -6.89 -18.40
C VAL A 266 6.73 -6.36 -17.89
N PRO A 267 5.61 -7.11 -17.98
CA PRO A 267 4.35 -6.68 -17.37
C PRO A 267 4.47 -6.39 -15.87
N TYR A 268 5.23 -7.23 -15.15
CA TYR A 268 5.43 -7.08 -13.71
C TYR A 268 6.24 -5.81 -13.37
N LEU A 269 7.44 -5.66 -13.93
CA LEU A 269 8.34 -4.56 -13.53
C LEU A 269 7.93 -3.21 -14.11
N ILE A 270 7.44 -3.17 -15.35
CA ILE A 270 7.20 -1.89 -16.03
C ILE A 270 5.79 -1.38 -15.78
N ILE A 271 4.78 -2.24 -15.87
CA ILE A 271 3.39 -1.79 -15.86
C ILE A 271 2.78 -1.96 -14.47
N PHE A 272 2.85 -3.16 -13.89
CA PHE A 272 2.27 -3.41 -12.56
C PHE A 272 2.91 -2.55 -11.46
N VAL A 273 4.24 -2.52 -11.37
CA VAL A 273 4.93 -1.70 -10.38
C VAL A 273 4.68 -0.21 -10.60
N MET A 274 4.64 0.24 -11.86
CA MET A 274 4.31 1.63 -12.18
C MET A 274 2.89 2.00 -11.71
N TRP A 275 1.90 1.11 -11.87
CA TRP A 275 0.55 1.37 -11.35
C TRP A 275 0.56 1.52 -9.83
N LEU A 276 1.27 0.65 -9.11
CA LEU A 276 1.38 0.75 -7.64
C LEU A 276 2.03 2.05 -7.18
N ASP A 277 3.15 2.44 -7.81
CA ASP A 277 3.86 3.66 -7.45
C ASP A 277 3.09 4.94 -7.88
N THR A 278 2.28 4.86 -8.95
CA THR A 278 1.42 5.98 -9.39
C THR A 278 0.24 6.17 -8.43
N ASP A 279 -0.45 5.10 -8.04
CA ASP A 279 -1.56 5.17 -7.10
C ASP A 279 -1.13 5.75 -5.74
N ASP A 280 0.06 5.38 -5.24
CA ASP A 280 0.60 5.86 -3.97
C ASP A 280 0.96 7.37 -4.03
N VAL A 281 1.50 7.83 -5.15
CA VAL A 281 1.77 9.26 -5.36
C VAL A 281 0.46 10.04 -5.53
N SER A 282 -0.46 9.58 -6.38
CA SER A 282 -1.73 10.27 -6.61
C SER A 282 -2.58 10.37 -5.34
N ALA A 283 -2.65 9.31 -4.53
CA ALA A 283 -3.36 9.33 -3.25
C ALA A 283 -2.79 10.32 -2.22
N THR A 284 -1.54 10.78 -2.41
CA THR A 284 -0.87 11.73 -1.51
C THR A 284 -0.72 13.13 -2.12
N THR A 285 -1.10 13.33 -3.39
CA THR A 285 -0.98 14.59 -4.13
C THR A 285 -2.31 15.16 -4.62
N ASP A 286 -3.47 14.71 -4.13
CA ASP A 286 -4.75 15.39 -4.37
C ASP A 286 -4.73 16.80 -3.73
N ASP A 287 -4.12 17.73 -4.45
CA ASP A 287 -3.89 19.13 -4.11
C ASP A 287 -4.74 19.96 -5.09
N ASP A 288 -6.05 20.00 -4.85
CA ASP A 288 -7.02 20.89 -5.51
C ASP A 288 -6.78 22.36 -5.07
N GLY A 289 -5.54 22.83 -5.18
CA GLY A 289 -5.09 24.16 -4.71
C GLY A 289 -5.14 24.36 -3.19
N GLN A 290 -5.51 23.34 -2.43
CA GLN A 290 -5.60 23.36 -0.98
C GLN A 290 -4.53 22.44 -0.40
N LYS A 291 -3.47 23.04 0.15
CA LYS A 291 -2.43 22.32 0.90
C LYS A 291 -3.05 21.56 2.07
N LEU A 292 -3.34 20.29 1.87
CA LEU A 292 -3.76 19.41 2.95
C LEU A 292 -2.60 19.30 3.97
N PRO A 293 -2.84 19.53 5.26
CA PRO A 293 -1.78 19.51 6.25
C PRO A 293 -1.32 18.07 6.50
N TRP A 294 -0.01 17.87 6.50
CA TRP A 294 0.61 16.66 7.04
C TRP A 294 0.59 16.70 8.57
N TYR A 295 0.08 15.64 9.18
CA TYR A 295 -0.08 15.56 10.63
C TYR A 295 1.22 15.11 11.32
N ARG A 296 1.49 15.65 12.52
CA ARG A 296 2.63 15.31 13.39
C ARG A 296 2.19 15.23 14.86
N GLY A 297 2.88 14.45 15.68
CA GLY A 297 2.61 14.35 17.12
C GLY A 297 1.97 13.03 17.55
N LYS A 298 1.15 13.04 18.61
CA LYS A 298 0.37 11.85 19.01
C LYS A 298 -0.76 11.63 18.00
N GLY A 299 -0.99 10.37 17.63
CA GLY A 299 -2.01 9.97 16.67
C GLY A 299 -3.42 10.41 17.07
N ARG A 300 -4.34 10.44 16.09
CA ARG A 300 -5.76 10.67 16.33
C ARG A 300 -6.32 9.50 17.13
N ASP A 301 -6.76 9.75 18.36
CA ASP A 301 -7.45 8.79 19.24
C ASP A 301 -8.78 8.31 18.62
#